data_AF-A0A9E2QG82-F1
#
_entry.id   AF-A0A9E2QG82-F1
#
_cell.length_a   1.000
_cell.length_b   1.000
_cell.length_c   1.000
_cell.angle_alpha   90.00
_cell.angle_beta   90.00
_cell.angle_gamma   90.00
#
_symmetry.space_group_name_H-M   'P 1'
#
loop_
_entity.id
_entity.type
_entity.pdbx_description
1 polymer ?
#
loop_
_entity_poly.entity_id
_entity_poly.type
_entity_poly.pdbx_seq_one_letter_code
_entity_poly.pdbx_strand_id
1 'polypeptide(L)'
;MRSEPFAERLKNKFQFDLASFHATMEAAIIATKEIDSSLNKQNGLRLKIGIGISTGKVFSGILGSLRKKEFTSIGMAVNIAARLESMAGEGEILINESTFKKIEGQIDVEPLPPATFKGVSEPVEIYRIKIW
;
A
#
# COMPACT_ATOMS: atom_id res chain seq x y z
N MET A 1 40.00 1.33 10.69
CA MET A 1 38.81 1.77 9.91
C MET A 1 37.77 0.66 10.02
N ARG A 2 36.84 0.73 10.98
CA ARG A 2 35.81 -0.32 11.16
C ARG A 2 34.75 -0.13 10.08
N SER A 3 34.62 -1.10 9.18
CA SER A 3 33.55 -1.13 8.18
C SER A 3 32.20 -1.23 8.88
N GLU A 4 31.25 -0.38 8.48
CA GLU A 4 29.87 -0.43 8.97
C GLU A 4 29.24 -1.82 8.74
N PRO A 5 28.46 -2.36 9.69
CA PRO A 5 27.76 -3.62 9.55
C PRO A 5 26.87 -3.65 8.30
N PHE A 6 26.83 -4.77 7.58
CA PHE A 6 26.00 -4.95 6.38
C PHE A 6 24.51 -4.57 6.59
N ALA A 7 23.97 -4.86 7.78
CA ALA A 7 22.61 -4.48 8.17
C ALA A 7 22.37 -2.96 8.22
N GLU A 8 23.40 -2.18 8.54
CA GLU A 8 23.34 -0.72 8.65
C GLU A 8 23.40 -0.05 7.27
N ARG A 9 24.17 -0.63 6.34
CA ARG A 9 24.17 -0.25 4.93
C ARG A 9 22.83 -0.50 4.23
N LEU A 10 22.12 -1.56 4.61
CA LEU A 10 20.76 -1.81 4.11
C LEU A 10 19.78 -0.77 4.65
N LYS A 11 19.84 -0.42 5.95
CA LYS A 11 18.95 0.61 6.53
C LYS A 11 19.03 1.95 5.81
N ASN A 12 20.23 2.40 5.44
CA ASN A 12 20.44 3.70 4.79
C ASN A 12 20.14 3.72 3.29
N LYS A 13 20.10 2.56 2.61
CA LYS A 13 19.94 2.49 1.14
C LYS A 13 18.48 2.35 0.67
N PHE A 14 17.55 2.06 1.58
CA PHE A 14 16.14 1.78 1.26
C PHE A 14 15.15 2.72 1.98
N GLN A 15 15.62 3.90 2.41
CA GLN A 15 14.74 4.96 2.91
C GLN A 15 14.03 5.60 1.71
N PHE A 16 12.76 5.24 1.49
CA PHE A 16 11.94 5.87 0.45
C PHE A 16 11.63 7.32 0.85
N ASP A 17 11.88 8.25 -0.08
CA ASP A 17 11.62 9.69 0.05
C ASP A 17 10.11 10.00 0.08
N LEU A 18 9.73 11.05 0.80
CA LEU A 18 8.35 11.50 1.01
C LEU A 18 7.64 11.82 -0.32
N ALA A 19 8.39 12.34 -1.30
CA ALA A 19 7.89 12.63 -2.65
C ALA A 19 7.43 11.38 -3.42
N SER A 20 8.06 10.23 -3.17
CA SER A 20 7.65 8.95 -3.77
C SER A 20 6.30 8.46 -3.23
N PHE A 21 5.96 8.88 -2.01
CA PHE A 21 4.72 8.50 -1.36
C PHE A 21 3.51 9.19 -2.01
N HIS A 22 3.62 10.48 -2.29
CA HIS A 22 2.61 11.25 -3.02
C HIS A 22 2.32 10.69 -4.39
N ALA A 23 3.35 10.44 -5.19
CA ALA A 23 3.18 9.87 -6.53
C ALA A 23 2.46 8.50 -6.51
N THR A 24 2.70 7.68 -5.47
CA THR A 24 2.02 6.38 -5.31
C THR A 24 0.53 6.55 -5.01
N MET A 25 0.18 7.52 -4.16
CA MET A 25 -1.20 7.83 -3.79
C MET A 25 -1.97 8.42 -4.99
N GLU A 26 -1.36 9.37 -5.70
CA GLU A 26 -1.93 9.93 -6.91
C GLU A 26 -2.13 8.87 -7.98
N ALA A 27 -1.14 8.01 -8.21
CA ALA A 27 -1.26 6.90 -9.16
C ALA A 27 -2.38 5.94 -8.79
N ALA A 28 -2.56 5.61 -7.50
CA ALA A 28 -3.66 4.78 -7.03
C ALA A 28 -5.02 5.43 -7.30
N ILE A 29 -5.16 6.72 -7.01
CA ILE A 29 -6.40 7.49 -7.26
C ILE A 29 -6.69 7.59 -8.75
N ILE A 30 -5.67 7.88 -9.58
CA ILE A 30 -5.80 7.95 -11.04
C ILE A 30 -6.18 6.58 -11.60
N ALA A 31 -5.55 5.50 -11.14
CA ALA A 31 -5.86 4.15 -11.60
C ALA A 31 -7.32 3.79 -11.31
N THR A 32 -7.84 4.08 -10.12
CA THR A 32 -9.27 3.84 -9.80
C THR A 32 -10.19 4.60 -10.77
N LYS A 33 -9.89 5.87 -11.05
CA LYS A 33 -10.68 6.69 -11.98
C LYS A 33 -10.61 6.21 -13.43
N GLU A 34 -9.41 5.89 -13.90
CA GLU A 34 -9.18 5.52 -15.30
C GLU A 34 -9.83 4.17 -15.60
N ILE A 35 -9.73 3.23 -14.65
CA ILE A 35 -10.31 1.90 -14.79
C ILE A 35 -11.84 1.98 -14.75
N ASP A 36 -12.42 2.76 -13.82
CA ASP A 36 -13.86 2.97 -13.78
C ASP A 36 -14.39 3.65 -15.06
N SER A 37 -13.73 4.71 -15.53
CA SER A 37 -14.18 5.46 -16.70
C SER A 37 -13.97 4.74 -18.03
N SER A 38 -12.90 3.96 -18.19
CA SER A 38 -12.59 3.25 -19.45
C SER A 38 -13.45 2.00 -19.64
N LEU A 39 -13.70 1.24 -18.56
CA LEU A 39 -14.39 -0.05 -18.67
C LEU A 39 -15.92 0.09 -18.63
N ASN A 40 -16.43 1.11 -17.92
CA ASN A 40 -17.85 1.45 -17.98
C ASN A 40 -18.27 1.95 -19.36
N LYS A 41 -17.40 2.70 -20.07
CA LYS A 41 -17.76 3.30 -21.36
C LYS A 41 -17.73 2.32 -22.53
N GLN A 42 -16.87 1.30 -22.50
CA GLN A 42 -16.66 0.45 -23.68
C GLN A 42 -17.53 -0.82 -23.70
N ASN A 43 -17.86 -1.40 -22.53
CA ASN A 43 -18.47 -2.74 -22.49
C ASN A 43 -19.71 -2.87 -21.58
N GLY A 44 -20.13 -1.81 -20.89
CA GLY A 44 -21.20 -1.88 -19.87
C GLY A 44 -20.83 -2.74 -18.65
N LEU A 45 -19.54 -3.10 -18.52
CA LEU A 45 -19.00 -3.90 -17.43
C LEU A 45 -18.48 -2.95 -16.33
N ARG A 46 -19.15 -2.97 -15.17
CA ARG A 46 -18.65 -2.32 -13.95
C ARG A 46 -17.64 -3.24 -13.26
N LEU A 47 -16.38 -2.82 -13.24
CA LEU A 47 -15.35 -3.50 -12.48
C LEU A 47 -15.29 -2.94 -11.07
N LYS A 48 -15.56 -3.81 -10.09
CA LYS A 48 -15.48 -3.46 -8.68
C LYS A 48 -14.04 -3.54 -8.21
N ILE A 49 -13.43 -2.41 -7.95
CA ILE A 49 -12.03 -2.31 -7.53
C ILE A 49 -11.97 -1.70 -6.14
N GLY A 50 -11.32 -2.40 -5.22
CA GLY A 50 -10.88 -1.86 -3.94
C GLY A 50 -9.36 -1.81 -3.91
N ILE A 51 -8.79 -0.81 -3.23
CA ILE A 51 -7.33 -0.66 -3.08
C ILE A 51 -6.97 -0.63 -1.61
N GLY A 52 -5.94 -1.39 -1.23
CA GLY A 52 -5.33 -1.34 0.09
C GLY A 52 -3.90 -0.82 0.06
N ILE A 53 -3.60 0.22 0.84
CA ILE A 53 -2.26 0.83 0.92
C ILE A 53 -1.73 0.78 2.35
N SER A 54 -0.55 0.20 2.54
CA SER A 54 0.09 0.13 3.84
C SER A 54 1.56 0.54 3.75
N THR A 55 2.02 1.25 4.77
CA THR A 55 3.41 1.66 4.90
C THR A 55 4.10 0.82 5.96
N GLY A 56 5.33 0.41 5.70
CA GLY A 56 6.16 -0.15 6.75
C GLY A 56 7.45 -0.70 6.20
N LYS A 57 8.24 -1.29 7.09
CA LYS A 57 9.49 -1.95 6.71
C LYS A 57 9.16 -3.24 5.98
N VAL A 58 9.76 -3.40 4.80
CA VAL A 58 9.65 -4.60 3.97
C VAL A 58 11.05 -5.01 3.50
N PHE A 59 11.20 -6.29 3.19
CA PHE A 59 12.35 -6.80 2.46
C PHE A 59 11.96 -6.91 0.99
N SER A 60 12.67 -6.22 0.11
CA SER A 60 12.47 -6.30 -1.33
C SER A 60 13.70 -6.89 -2.00
N GLY A 61 13.51 -7.88 -2.87
CA GLY A 61 14.62 -8.54 -3.53
C GLY A 61 14.19 -9.64 -4.48
N ILE A 62 15.17 -10.30 -5.09
CA ILE A 62 14.94 -11.43 -5.98
C ILE A 62 14.76 -12.69 -5.14
N LEU A 63 13.62 -13.35 -5.30
CA LEU A 63 13.30 -14.65 -4.72
C LEU A 63 13.16 -15.71 -5.83
N GLY A 64 13.57 -16.93 -5.54
CA GLY A 64 13.38 -18.09 -6.41
C GLY A 64 14.69 -18.74 -6.86
N SER A 65 14.56 -19.76 -7.71
CA SER A 65 15.71 -20.55 -8.19
C SER A 65 16.49 -19.81 -9.28
N LEU A 66 17.65 -20.34 -9.65
CA LEU A 66 18.41 -19.82 -10.80
C LEU A 66 17.60 -19.79 -12.10
N ARG A 67 16.60 -20.66 -12.24
CA ARG A 67 15.74 -20.77 -13.44
C ARG A 67 14.45 -19.94 -13.35
N LYS A 68 14.01 -19.55 -12.16
CA LYS A 68 12.81 -18.73 -11.95
C LYS A 68 13.08 -17.72 -10.84
N LYS A 69 13.39 -16.49 -11.25
CA LYS A 69 13.68 -15.35 -10.38
C LYS A 69 12.52 -14.37 -10.47
N GLU A 70 11.94 -14.04 -9.33
CA GLU A 70 10.87 -13.04 -9.20
C GLU A 70 11.34 -11.96 -8.23
N PHE A 71 11.23 -10.69 -8.64
CA PHE A 71 11.43 -9.58 -7.71
C PHE A 71 10.16 -9.43 -6.87
N THR A 72 10.29 -9.53 -5.55
CA THR A 72 9.16 -9.52 -4.63
C THR A 72 9.47 -8.69 -3.40
N SER A 73 8.42 -8.21 -2.75
CA SER A 73 8.48 -7.53 -1.45
C SER A 73 7.76 -8.37 -0.41
N ILE A 74 8.39 -8.61 0.73
CA ILE A 74 7.87 -9.43 1.82
C ILE A 74 7.94 -8.64 3.11
N GLY A 75 6.85 -8.62 3.86
CA GLY A 75 6.81 -7.99 5.17
C GLY A 75 5.38 -7.75 5.67
N MET A 76 5.28 -7.31 6.93
CA MET A 76 3.99 -7.06 7.56
C MET A 76 3.16 -6.02 6.80
N ALA A 77 3.79 -4.96 6.30
CA ALA A 77 3.11 -3.93 5.51
C ALA A 77 2.47 -4.51 4.23
N VAL A 78 3.12 -5.45 3.55
CA VAL A 78 2.56 -6.12 2.36
C VAL A 78 1.32 -6.94 2.74
N ASN A 79 1.40 -7.66 3.85
CA ASN A 79 0.27 -8.43 4.36
C ASN A 79 -0.90 -7.53 4.75
N ILE A 80 -0.65 -6.43 5.46
CA ILE A 80 -1.68 -5.46 5.85
C ILE A 80 -2.32 -4.83 4.60
N ALA A 81 -1.52 -4.41 3.61
CA ALA A 81 -2.05 -3.87 2.36
C ALA A 81 -3.02 -4.86 1.68
N ALA A 82 -2.66 -6.14 1.59
CA ALA A 82 -3.53 -7.16 1.03
C ALA A 82 -4.83 -7.35 1.84
N ARG A 83 -4.77 -7.25 3.18
CA ARG A 83 -5.98 -7.31 4.01
C ARG A 83 -6.89 -6.12 3.82
N LEU A 84 -6.31 -4.93 3.72
CA LEU A 84 -7.06 -3.69 3.43
C LEU A 84 -7.72 -3.76 2.06
N GLU A 85 -7.02 -4.26 1.04
CA GLU A 85 -7.58 -4.46 -0.31
C GLU A 85 -8.75 -5.45 -0.30
N SER A 86 -8.62 -6.58 0.40
CA SER A 86 -9.72 -7.54 0.55
C SER A 86 -10.95 -6.99 1.31
N MET A 87 -10.78 -5.93 2.10
CA MET A 87 -11.87 -5.25 2.82
C MET A 87 -12.46 -4.07 2.04
N ALA A 88 -11.69 -3.49 1.12
CA ALA A 88 -12.07 -2.29 0.41
C ALA A 88 -13.29 -2.56 -0.49
N GLY A 89 -14.32 -1.72 -0.33
CA GLY A 89 -15.48 -1.73 -1.21
C GLY A 89 -15.15 -1.25 -2.64
N GLU A 90 -16.15 -1.29 -3.50
CA GLU A 90 -16.06 -0.75 -4.87
C GLU A 90 -15.72 0.74 -4.85
N GLY A 91 -14.61 1.10 -5.48
CA GLY A 91 -14.08 2.46 -5.54
C GLY A 91 -13.36 2.92 -4.27
N GLU A 92 -13.24 2.07 -3.24
CA GLU A 92 -12.65 2.47 -1.97
C GLU A 92 -11.12 2.29 -1.97
N ILE A 93 -10.45 3.24 -1.30
CA ILE A 93 -9.03 3.12 -0.98
C ILE A 93 -8.90 3.13 0.54
N LEU A 94 -8.46 2.01 1.10
CA LEU A 94 -8.24 1.83 2.53
C LEU A 94 -6.76 1.89 2.86
N ILE A 95 -6.42 2.58 3.95
CA ILE A 95 -5.06 2.79 4.42
C ILE A 95 -4.94 2.47 5.91
N ASN A 96 -3.75 2.09 6.37
CA ASN A 96 -3.46 1.96 7.79
C ASN A 96 -2.91 3.26 8.42
N GLU A 97 -2.83 3.30 9.73
CA GLU A 97 -2.29 4.43 10.51
C GLU A 97 -0.93 4.95 10.00
N SER A 98 -0.01 4.05 9.66
CA SER A 98 1.33 4.44 9.22
C SER A 98 1.34 5.15 7.86
N THR A 99 0.38 4.82 6.99
CA THR A 99 0.16 5.53 5.72
C THR A 99 -0.52 6.86 6.00
N PHE A 100 -1.54 6.87 6.87
CA PHE A 100 -2.25 8.10 7.27
C PHE A 100 -1.29 9.17 7.79
N LYS A 101 -0.40 8.82 8.75
CA LYS A 101 0.61 9.73 9.31
C LYS A 101 1.55 10.36 8.27
N LYS A 102 1.73 9.74 7.10
CA LYS A 102 2.57 10.27 6.01
C LYS A 102 1.83 11.24 5.09
N ILE A 103 0.51 11.12 5.00
CA ILE A 103 -0.34 11.91 4.10
C ILE A 103 -1.25 12.89 4.85
N GLU A 104 -1.19 12.87 6.19
CA GLU A 104 -1.96 13.76 7.04
C GLU A 104 -1.76 15.22 6.63
N GLY A 105 -2.88 15.95 6.54
CA GLY A 105 -2.90 17.34 6.09
C GLY A 105 -2.79 17.54 4.57
N GLN A 106 -2.68 16.47 3.78
CA GLN A 106 -2.52 16.55 2.31
C GLN A 106 -3.68 15.91 1.56
N ILE A 107 -4.30 14.88 2.14
CA ILE A 107 -5.43 14.15 1.56
C ILE A 107 -6.50 13.96 2.64
N ASP A 108 -7.77 14.21 2.29
CA ASP A 108 -8.90 13.98 3.18
C ASP A 108 -9.18 12.49 3.37
N VAL A 109 -9.34 12.11 4.63
CA VAL A 109 -9.63 10.73 5.02
C VAL A 109 -10.79 10.65 6.01
N GLU A 110 -11.40 9.48 6.10
CA GLU A 110 -12.43 9.11 7.06
C GLU A 110 -11.92 7.95 7.92
N PRO A 111 -11.89 8.06 9.27
CA PRO A 111 -11.53 6.93 10.12
C PRO A 111 -12.64 5.85 10.07
N LEU A 112 -12.22 4.59 10.02
CA LEU A 112 -13.10 3.43 10.10
C LEU A 112 -12.84 2.63 11.38
N PRO A 113 -13.75 1.75 11.80
CA PRO A 113 -13.49 0.85 12.92
C PRO A 113 -12.20 0.04 12.72
N PRO A 114 -11.32 -0.06 13.73
CA PRO A 114 -10.11 -0.86 13.65
C PRO A 114 -10.42 -2.33 13.35
N ALA A 115 -9.52 -3.00 12.63
CA ALA A 115 -9.69 -4.42 12.30
C ALA A 115 -8.54 -5.27 12.82
N THR A 116 -8.88 -6.48 13.28
CA THR A 116 -7.90 -7.48 13.68
C THR A 116 -7.57 -8.39 12.51
N PHE A 117 -6.28 -8.55 12.22
CA PHE A 117 -5.80 -9.44 11.16
C PHE A 117 -5.04 -10.62 11.74
N LYS A 118 -5.18 -11.78 11.09
CA LYS A 118 -4.40 -12.97 11.45
C LYS A 118 -2.91 -12.66 11.37
N GLY A 119 -2.19 -12.89 12.47
CA GLY A 119 -0.75 -12.66 12.56
C GLY A 119 -0.35 -11.22 12.91
N VAL A 120 -1.31 -10.34 13.20
CA VAL A 120 -1.07 -9.01 13.78
C VAL A 120 -1.58 -9.04 15.22
N SER A 121 -0.74 -8.63 16.16
CA SER A 121 -1.04 -8.71 17.59
C SER A 121 -2.03 -7.65 18.07
N GLU A 122 -1.98 -6.46 17.46
CA GLU A 122 -2.83 -5.33 17.82
C GLU A 122 -3.82 -5.03 16.68
N PRO A 123 -5.02 -4.51 17.00
CA PRO A 123 -5.93 -4.00 15.98
C PRO A 123 -5.23 -2.95 15.10
N VAL A 124 -5.48 -3.02 13.80
CA VAL A 124 -4.96 -2.05 12.84
C VAL A 124 -5.99 -0.95 12.67
N GLU A 125 -5.60 0.29 12.95
CA GLU A 125 -6.39 1.48 12.63
C GLU A 125 -6.52 1.63 11.11
N ILE A 126 -7.76 1.83 10.64
CA ILE A 126 -8.10 1.90 9.22
C ILE A 126 -8.68 3.27 8.90
N TYR A 127 -8.28 3.81 7.76
CA TYR A 127 -8.81 5.05 7.23
C TYR A 127 -9.22 4.82 5.77
N ARG A 128 -10.32 5.43 5.35
CA ARG A 128 -10.75 5.49 3.96
C ARG A 128 -10.35 6.83 3.38
N ILE A 129 -9.75 6.83 2.19
CA ILE A 129 -9.51 8.08 1.44
C ILE A 129 -10.83 8.54 0.84
N LYS A 130 -11.16 9.82 1.03
CA LYS A 130 -12.31 10.43 0.38
C LYS A 130 -11.94 10.75 -1.07
N ILE A 131 -12.50 10.00 -2.01
CA ILE A 131 -12.45 10.32 -3.42
C ILE A 131 -13.66 11.24 -3.70
N TRP A 132 -13.36 12.43 -4.22
CA TRP A 132 -14.30 13.51 -4.59
C TRP A 132 -15.41 13.08 -5.54
#